data_AF-A0A0B2UQ93-F1
#
_entry.id   AF-A0A0B2UQ93-F1
#
_cell.length_a   1.000
_cell.length_b   1.000
_cell.length_c   1.000
_cell.angle_alpha   90.00
_cell.angle_beta   90.00
_cell.angle_gamma   90.00
#
_symmetry.space_group_name_H-M   'P 1'
#
loop_
_entity.id
_entity.type
_entity.pdbx_description
1 polymer ?
#
loop_
_entity_poly.entity_id
_entity_poly.type
_entity_poly.pdbx_seq_one_letter_code
_entity_poly.pdbx_strand_id
1 'polypeptide(L)'
;MLMHHPQAHKYDLIAVRPGDDRILQTLSRKGDFIDIITYDQTATSIRWLYSKSGLIQTCISEGLSFEITYAEALKDSSQRRQVLTNARQLLLITRGGRGVILASGAEEIIDLRAPYDAANLSILFGGRPEDSRKFVAGKVSFFSFFIREL
;
A
#
# COMPACT_ATOMS: atom_id res chain seq x y z
N MET A 1 -21.01 4.26 -2.04
CA MET A 1 -21.98 3.12 -2.11
C MET A 1 -21.56 1.94 -1.24
N LEU A 2 -20.27 1.83 -0.86
CA LEU A 2 -19.76 0.85 0.12
C LEU A 2 -20.25 1.09 1.56
N MET A 3 -20.46 2.35 1.94
CA MET A 3 -20.95 2.74 3.29
C MET A 3 -22.27 2.11 3.70
N HIS A 4 -23.18 1.87 2.75
CA HIS A 4 -24.48 1.28 3.05
C HIS A 4 -24.46 -0.25 3.00
N HIS A 5 -23.31 -0.85 2.69
CA HIS A 5 -23.20 -2.30 2.65
C HIS A 5 -23.11 -2.83 4.08
N PRO A 6 -24.07 -3.66 4.54
CA PRO A 6 -24.15 -4.10 5.94
C PRO A 6 -22.90 -4.84 6.44
N GLN A 7 -22.08 -5.35 5.53
CA GLN A 7 -20.84 -6.03 5.88
C GLN A 7 -19.67 -5.08 6.15
N ALA A 8 -19.65 -3.87 5.58
CA ALA A 8 -18.55 -2.93 5.79
C ALA A 8 -18.47 -2.46 7.25
N HIS A 9 -19.63 -2.29 7.91
CA HIS A 9 -19.72 -1.91 9.32
C HIS A 9 -19.19 -2.97 10.31
N LYS A 10 -18.82 -4.16 9.85
CA LYS A 10 -18.27 -5.22 10.70
C LYS A 10 -16.75 -5.13 10.87
N TYR A 11 -16.09 -4.25 10.13
CA TYR A 11 -14.64 -4.15 10.08
C TYR A 11 -14.19 -2.78 10.59
N ASP A 12 -13.08 -2.76 11.33
CA ASP A 12 -12.49 -1.53 11.86
C ASP A 12 -11.66 -0.78 10.81
N LEU A 13 -11.16 -1.50 9.80
CA LEU A 13 -10.33 -0.97 8.72
C LEU A 13 -10.78 -1.54 7.38
N ILE A 14 -10.81 -0.69 6.37
CA ILE A 14 -11.19 -1.07 5.01
C ILE A 14 -10.04 -0.77 4.06
N ALA A 15 -9.55 -1.82 3.40
CA ALA A 15 -8.59 -1.74 2.31
C ALA A 15 -9.28 -2.02 0.97
N VAL A 16 -8.86 -1.33 -0.09
CA VAL A 16 -9.38 -1.55 -1.45
C VAL A 16 -8.23 -1.67 -2.44
N ARG A 17 -8.43 -2.51 -3.46
CA ARG A 17 -7.53 -2.66 -4.61
C ARG A 17 -8.17 -2.05 -5.85
N PRO A 18 -7.83 -0.80 -6.25
CA PRO A 18 -8.44 -0.16 -7.41
C PRO A 18 -8.01 -0.84 -8.71
N GLY A 19 -8.98 -1.39 -9.45
CA GLY A 19 -8.75 -1.99 -10.76
C GLY A 19 -8.60 -0.96 -11.89
N ASP A 20 -9.11 0.26 -11.71
CA ASP A 20 -9.03 1.34 -12.69
C ASP A 20 -8.89 2.73 -12.05
N ASP A 21 -8.60 3.71 -12.90
CA ASP A 21 -8.42 5.11 -12.50
C ASP A 21 -9.73 5.75 -11.99
N ARG A 22 -10.89 5.24 -12.40
CA ARG A 22 -12.21 5.80 -12.03
C ARG A 22 -12.54 5.45 -10.59
N ILE A 23 -12.23 4.23 -10.16
CA ILE A 23 -12.33 3.79 -8.77
C ILE A 23 -11.44 4.70 -7.93
N LEU A 24 -10.16 4.86 -8.30
CA LEU A 24 -9.25 5.74 -7.56
C LEU A 24 -9.77 7.19 -7.47
N GLN A 25 -10.42 7.70 -8.53
CA GLN A 25 -11.01 9.04 -8.53
C GLN A 25 -12.23 9.17 -7.61
N THR A 26 -13.00 8.09 -7.45
CA THR A 26 -14.10 8.04 -6.47
C THR A 26 -13.54 8.02 -5.05
N LEU A 27 -12.49 7.22 -4.80
CA LEU A 27 -11.83 7.11 -3.50
C LEU A 27 -11.20 8.42 -3.01
N SER A 28 -10.76 9.27 -3.94
CA SER A 28 -10.20 10.58 -3.59
C SER A 28 -11.25 11.61 -3.15
N ARG A 29 -12.55 11.26 -3.20
CA ARG A 29 -13.63 12.16 -2.78
C ARG A 29 -14.00 11.84 -1.35
N LYS A 30 -14.04 12.90 -0.53
CA LYS A 30 -14.45 12.86 0.87
C LYS A 30 -15.88 12.32 0.99
N GLY A 31 -16.04 11.03 1.32
CA GLY A 31 -17.35 10.41 1.41
C GLY A 31 -17.37 8.88 1.54
N ASP A 32 -16.34 8.19 1.04
CA ASP A 32 -16.17 6.75 1.25
C ASP A 32 -15.09 6.56 2.35
N PHE A 33 -15.47 6.03 3.52
CA PHE A 33 -14.53 5.65 4.59
C PHE A 33 -13.71 4.43 4.14
N ILE A 34 -12.58 4.70 3.51
CA ILE A 34 -11.57 3.71 3.11
C ILE A 34 -10.25 4.20 3.67
N ASP A 35 -9.53 3.31 4.34
CA ASP A 35 -8.30 3.66 5.06
C ASP A 35 -7.08 3.41 4.19
N ILE A 36 -7.11 2.32 3.41
CA ILE A 36 -5.95 1.79 2.71
C ILE A 36 -6.26 1.51 1.24
N ILE A 37 -5.38 1.98 0.37
CA ILE A 37 -5.30 1.59 -1.03
C ILE A 37 -4.14 0.61 -1.18
N THR A 38 -4.46 -0.61 -1.60
CA THR A 38 -3.47 -1.63 -1.97
C THR A 38 -3.50 -1.90 -3.46
N TYR A 39 -2.54 -2.66 -3.97
CA TYR A 39 -2.46 -3.01 -5.38
C TYR A 39 -1.72 -4.34 -5.58
N ASP A 40 -1.81 -4.88 -6.80
CA ASP A 40 -0.99 -6.03 -7.18
C ASP A 40 0.45 -5.57 -7.39
N GLN A 41 1.32 -5.92 -6.43
CA GLN A 41 2.72 -5.53 -6.44
C GLN A 41 3.49 -6.13 -7.62
N THR A 42 3.03 -7.27 -8.13
CA THR A 42 3.65 -8.03 -9.23
C THR A 42 3.11 -7.67 -10.60
N ALA A 43 2.10 -6.81 -10.68
CA ALA A 43 1.51 -6.39 -11.95
C ALA A 43 2.52 -5.59 -12.79
N THR A 44 2.70 -6.01 -14.04
CA THR A 44 3.54 -5.31 -15.04
C THR A 44 3.06 -3.89 -15.32
N SER A 45 1.76 -3.63 -15.17
CA SER A 45 1.19 -2.30 -15.43
C SER A 45 0.08 -1.96 -14.43
N ILE A 46 0.27 -0.85 -13.72
CA ILE A 46 -0.72 -0.25 -12.83
C ILE A 46 -0.97 1.17 -13.34
N ARG A 47 -1.96 1.35 -14.21
CA ARG A 47 -2.12 2.59 -15.00
C ARG A 47 -2.17 3.85 -14.13
N TRP A 48 -2.94 3.82 -13.04
CA TRP A 48 -3.07 4.97 -12.15
C TRP A 48 -1.75 5.31 -11.44
N LEU A 49 -0.90 4.32 -11.15
CA LEU A 49 0.38 4.53 -10.48
C LEU A 49 1.35 5.33 -11.35
N TYR A 50 1.32 5.15 -12.68
CA TYR A 50 2.25 5.83 -13.58
C TYR A 50 1.68 7.11 -14.19
N SER A 51 0.36 7.28 -14.24
CA SER A 51 -0.29 8.39 -14.95
C SER A 51 -1.08 9.36 -14.07
N LYS A 52 -1.37 9.02 -12.80
CA LYS A 52 -2.26 9.79 -11.92
C LYS A 52 -1.57 10.25 -10.63
N SER A 53 -0.37 10.80 -10.73
CA SER A 53 0.39 11.31 -9.58
C SER A 53 -0.40 12.32 -8.75
N GLY A 54 -1.09 13.27 -9.39
CA GLY A 54 -1.93 14.26 -8.71
C GLY A 54 -3.08 13.62 -7.91
N LEU A 55 -3.68 12.56 -8.43
CA LEU A 55 -4.77 11.85 -7.76
C LEU A 55 -4.28 11.10 -6.52
N ILE A 56 -3.12 10.45 -6.61
CA ILE A 56 -2.47 9.80 -5.47
C ILE A 56 -2.19 10.83 -4.36
N GLN A 57 -1.70 12.03 -4.72
CA GLN A 57 -1.49 13.11 -3.75
C GLN A 57 -2.80 13.55 -3.09
N THR A 58 -3.89 13.67 -3.85
CA THR A 58 -5.21 13.99 -3.30
C THR A 58 -5.68 12.93 -2.31
N CYS A 59 -5.55 11.65 -2.63
CA CYS A 59 -5.89 10.56 -1.70
C CYS A 59 -5.11 10.70 -0.38
N ILE A 60 -3.80 10.99 -0.45
CA ILE A 60 -2.97 11.19 0.75
C ILE A 60 -3.43 12.39 1.56
N SER A 61 -3.82 13.51 0.92
CA SER A 61 -4.33 14.69 1.63
C SER A 61 -5.69 14.44 2.29
N GLU A 62 -6.52 13.57 1.72
CA GLU A 62 -7.78 13.14 2.33
C GLU A 62 -7.59 12.09 3.44
N GLY A 63 -6.35 11.68 3.71
CA GLY A 63 -6.00 10.81 4.85
C GLY A 63 -5.74 9.35 4.48
N LEU A 64 -6.02 8.94 3.24
CA LEU A 64 -5.81 7.57 2.78
C LEU A 64 -4.33 7.19 2.84
N SER A 65 -4.08 5.91 3.06
CA SER A 65 -2.74 5.33 3.05
C SER A 65 -2.57 4.39 1.87
N PHE A 66 -1.38 4.35 1.29
CA PHE A 66 -1.03 3.39 0.25
C PHE A 66 -0.19 2.27 0.83
N GLU A 67 -0.53 1.02 0.54
CA GLU A 67 0.17 -0.15 1.03
C GLU A 67 1.17 -0.69 0.01
N ILE A 68 2.37 -1.01 0.49
CA ILE A 68 3.34 -1.85 -0.20
C ILE A 68 3.46 -3.15 0.60
N THR A 69 3.29 -4.30 -0.06
CA THR A 69 3.57 -5.61 0.55
C THR A 69 4.90 -6.17 0.05
N TYR A 70 5.75 -6.67 0.95
CA TYR A 70 7.11 -7.08 0.59
C TYR A 70 7.27 -8.58 0.30
N ALA A 71 6.32 -9.45 0.68
CA ALA A 71 6.47 -10.90 0.55
C ALA A 71 6.77 -11.33 -0.90
N GLU A 72 6.06 -10.75 -1.88
CA GLU A 72 6.29 -11.02 -3.31
C GLU A 72 7.69 -10.60 -3.79
N ALA A 73 8.34 -9.66 -3.11
CA ALA A 73 9.74 -9.31 -3.41
C ALA A 73 10.74 -10.38 -2.92
N LEU A 74 10.35 -11.25 -1.98
CA LEU A 74 11.21 -12.29 -1.43
C LEU A 74 11.20 -13.58 -2.26
N LYS A 75 10.12 -13.81 -3.02
CA LYS A 75 9.88 -15.02 -3.84
C LYS A 75 10.77 -15.06 -5.09
N ASP A 76 10.21 -14.83 -6.28
CA ASP A 76 10.95 -14.97 -7.54
C ASP A 76 11.66 -13.68 -7.99
N SER A 77 12.76 -13.83 -8.73
CA SER A 77 13.55 -12.71 -9.25
C SER A 77 12.79 -11.80 -10.23
N SER A 78 11.87 -12.36 -11.02
CA SER A 78 11.04 -11.59 -11.96
C SER A 78 9.99 -10.76 -11.23
N GLN A 79 9.27 -11.38 -10.28
CA GLN A 79 8.31 -10.70 -9.40
C GLN A 79 9.01 -9.61 -8.59
N ARG A 80 10.16 -9.92 -7.97
CA ARG A 80 10.96 -8.96 -7.21
C ARG A 80 11.28 -7.70 -8.00
N ARG A 81 11.65 -7.83 -9.27
CA ARG A 81 11.92 -6.67 -10.14
C ARG A 81 10.68 -5.79 -10.27
N GLN A 82 9.52 -6.40 -10.47
CA GLN A 82 8.26 -5.66 -10.65
C GLN A 82 7.83 -4.97 -9.35
N VAL A 83 7.92 -5.68 -8.22
CA VAL A 83 7.63 -5.12 -6.88
C VAL A 83 8.54 -3.92 -6.60
N LEU A 84 9.86 -4.07 -6.79
CA LEU A 84 10.82 -2.98 -6.60
C LEU A 84 10.51 -1.77 -7.49
N THR A 85 10.13 -2.01 -8.75
CA THR A 85 9.80 -0.94 -9.72
C THR A 85 8.54 -0.19 -9.32
N ASN A 86 7.46 -0.92 -9.04
CA ASN A 86 6.17 -0.35 -8.64
C ASN A 86 6.28 0.39 -7.30
N ALA A 87 6.91 -0.23 -6.29
CA ALA A 87 7.13 0.38 -4.98
C ALA A 87 7.94 1.68 -5.10
N ARG A 88 9.01 1.67 -5.91
CA ARG A 88 9.83 2.86 -6.15
C ARG A 88 9.05 3.98 -6.82
N GLN A 89 8.20 3.66 -7.80
CA GLN A 89 7.34 4.64 -8.43
C GLN A 89 6.36 5.27 -7.43
N LEU A 90 5.77 4.46 -6.56
CA LEU A 90 4.88 4.95 -5.51
C LEU A 90 5.63 5.88 -4.54
N LEU A 91 6.80 5.46 -4.04
CA LEU A 91 7.61 6.29 -3.14
C LEU A 91 8.02 7.63 -3.77
N LEU A 92 8.36 7.62 -5.07
CA LEU A 92 8.67 8.83 -5.82
C LEU A 92 7.48 9.79 -5.87
N ILE A 93 6.30 9.29 -6.27
CA ILE A 93 5.08 10.11 -6.36
C ILE A 93 4.68 10.65 -5.00
N THR A 94 4.77 9.82 -3.96
CA THR A 94 4.44 10.17 -2.57
C THR A 94 5.51 11.02 -1.86
N ARG A 95 6.43 11.62 -2.63
CA ARG A 95 7.48 12.54 -2.12
C ARG A 95 8.32 11.90 -1.02
N GLY A 96 8.82 10.69 -1.26
CA GLY A 96 9.62 9.92 -0.32
C GLY A 96 8.79 9.05 0.62
N GLY A 97 7.57 8.65 0.22
CA GLY A 97 6.78 7.70 1.00
C GLY A 97 5.76 8.29 1.96
N ARG A 98 5.36 9.56 1.78
CA ARG A 98 4.32 10.16 2.62
C ARG A 98 3.00 9.43 2.44
N GLY A 99 2.43 8.95 3.55
CA GLY A 99 1.17 8.19 3.51
C GLY A 99 1.33 6.78 2.97
N VAL A 100 2.57 6.26 2.87
CA VAL A 100 2.83 4.86 2.50
C VAL A 100 3.05 4.03 3.76
N ILE A 101 2.45 2.84 3.80
CA ILE A 101 2.66 1.82 4.83
C ILE A 101 3.32 0.60 4.20
N LEU A 102 4.19 -0.06 4.97
CA LEU A 102 4.79 -1.32 4.58
C LEU A 102 4.15 -2.46 5.36
N ALA A 103 3.65 -3.45 4.65
CA ALA A 103 3.03 -4.65 5.19
C ALA A 103 3.75 -5.90 4.69
N SER A 104 3.55 -7.04 5.36
CA SER A 104 4.16 -8.30 4.93
C SER A 104 3.50 -8.81 3.65
N GLY A 105 2.17 -8.90 3.61
CA GLY A 105 1.46 -9.65 2.57
C GLY A 105 1.90 -11.11 2.47
N ALA A 106 2.44 -11.65 3.56
CA ALA A 106 2.97 -13.00 3.62
C ALA A 106 1.84 -14.02 3.74
N GLU A 107 1.85 -15.02 2.86
CA GLU A 107 0.99 -16.21 2.96
C GLU A 107 1.64 -17.29 3.82
N GLU A 108 2.98 -17.31 3.86
CA GLU A 108 3.78 -18.29 4.58
C GLU A 108 4.59 -17.64 5.69
N ILE A 109 4.80 -18.38 6.79
CA ILE A 109 5.56 -17.89 7.97
C ILE A 109 6.99 -17.49 7.58
N ILE A 110 7.61 -18.19 6.62
CA ILE A 110 8.98 -17.93 6.17
C ILE A 110 9.16 -16.58 5.47
N ASP A 111 8.06 -15.97 5.01
CA ASP A 111 8.06 -14.65 4.38
C ASP A 111 7.92 -13.52 5.41
N LEU A 112 7.68 -13.82 6.69
CA LEU A 112 7.66 -12.80 7.75
C LEU A 112 9.06 -12.27 8.04
N ARG A 113 9.14 -11.00 8.44
CA ARG A 113 10.38 -10.31 8.79
C ARG A 113 10.19 -9.56 10.09
N ALA A 114 11.26 -9.45 10.88
CA ALA A 114 11.24 -8.60 12.05
C ALA A 114 10.97 -7.14 11.62
N PRO A 115 10.36 -6.30 12.47
CA PRO A 115 10.02 -4.92 12.10
C PRO A 115 11.19 -4.09 11.57
N TYR A 116 12.40 -4.33 12.10
CA TYR A 116 13.63 -3.70 11.63
C TYR A 116 14.06 -4.16 10.23
N ASP A 117 13.95 -5.46 9.96
CA ASP A 117 14.28 -6.01 8.64
C ASP A 117 13.28 -5.54 7.60
N ALA A 118 11.99 -5.52 7.94
CA ALA A 118 10.94 -4.96 7.09
C ALA A 118 11.22 -3.47 6.80
N ALA A 119 11.54 -2.66 7.82
CA ALA A 119 11.93 -1.27 7.63
C ALA A 119 13.15 -1.13 6.69
N ASN A 120 14.16 -1.98 6.83
CA ASN A 120 15.33 -1.96 5.95
C ASN A 120 15.00 -2.29 4.49
N LEU A 121 14.00 -3.15 4.22
CA LEU A 121 13.54 -3.42 2.86
C LEU A 121 12.98 -2.16 2.17
N SER A 122 12.45 -1.19 2.93
CA SER A 122 11.96 0.07 2.33
C SER A 122 13.05 0.86 1.61
N ILE A 123 14.32 0.66 1.99
CA ILE A 123 15.48 1.29 1.33
C ILE A 123 15.64 0.74 -0.09
N LEU A 124 15.37 -0.55 -0.29
CA LEU A 124 15.40 -1.17 -1.63
C LEU A 124 14.30 -0.61 -2.54
N PHE A 125 13.17 -0.20 -1.97
CA PHE A 125 12.10 0.50 -2.68
C PHE A 125 12.46 1.97 -3.00
N GLY A 126 13.60 2.49 -2.52
CA GLY A 126 14.01 3.88 -2.73
C GLY A 126 13.60 4.82 -1.59
N GLY A 127 13.15 4.28 -0.46
CA GLY A 127 13.02 5.03 0.79
C GLY A 127 14.38 5.44 1.33
N ARG A 128 14.43 6.54 2.09
CA ARG A 128 15.66 6.97 2.74
C ARG A 128 15.87 6.20 4.04
N PRO A 129 17.12 5.87 4.43
CA PRO A 129 17.39 5.13 5.66
C PRO A 129 16.78 5.80 6.91
N GLU A 130 16.80 7.13 6.99
CA GLU A 130 16.22 7.92 8.08
C GLU A 130 14.68 7.83 8.17
N ASP A 131 14.02 7.49 7.07
CA ASP A 131 12.56 7.38 6.97
C ASP A 131 12.06 5.94 7.10
N SER A 132 12.96 4.94 7.06
CA SER A 132 12.65 3.51 7.07
C SER A 132 11.66 3.08 8.16
N ARG A 133 11.86 3.52 9.40
CA ARG A 133 10.96 3.22 10.53
C ARG A 133 9.55 3.77 10.35
N LYS A 134 9.37 4.86 9.59
CA LYS A 134 8.07 5.51 9.42
C LYS A 134 7.10 4.63 8.63
N PHE A 135 7.60 3.80 7.73
CA PHE A 135 6.79 2.88 6.94
C PHE A 135 6.16 1.76 7.76
N VAL A 136 6.80 1.35 8.87
CA VAL A 136 6.33 0.27 9.74
C VAL A 136 5.71 0.75 11.05
N ALA A 137 5.98 1.98 11.49
CA ALA A 137 5.54 2.49 12.79
C ALA A 137 4.86 3.88 12.74
N GLY A 138 4.93 4.60 11.61
CA GLY A 138 4.49 6.00 11.54
C GLY A 138 2.97 6.17 11.53
N LYS A 139 2.29 5.52 10.57
CA LYS A 139 0.82 5.48 10.50
C LYS A 139 0.21 4.17 11.06
N VAL A 140 1.07 3.24 11.47
CA VAL A 140 0.72 1.85 11.80
C VAL A 140 0.76 1.70 13.32
N SER A 141 -0.27 2.19 14.04
CA SER A 141 -0.32 1.98 15.49
C SER A 141 -0.96 0.65 15.90
N PHE A 142 -1.60 -0.09 14.99
CA PHE A 142 -2.25 -1.38 15.27
C PHE A 142 -2.45 -2.15 13.95
N PHE A 143 -1.53 -3.01 13.54
CA PHE A 143 -1.76 -3.89 12.38
C PHE A 143 -1.28 -5.31 12.67
N SER A 144 -2.18 -6.12 13.22
CA SER A 144 -2.14 -7.56 13.03
C SER A 144 -3.03 -7.84 11.82
N PHE A 145 -2.41 -8.07 10.66
CA PHE A 145 -3.13 -8.24 9.40
C PHE A 145 -3.71 -9.65 9.30
N PHE A 146 -5.04 -9.73 9.22
CA PHE A 146 -5.74 -10.85 8.58
C PHE A 146 -6.73 -10.21 7.59
N ILE A 147 -6.29 -9.95 6.35
CA ILE A 147 -7.20 -9.52 5.29
C ILE A 147 -8.09 -10.72 4.99
N ARG A 148 -9.36 -10.67 5.39
CA ARG A 148 -10.40 -11.47 4.74
C ARG A 148 -10.85 -10.67 3.51
N GLU A 149 -10.54 -11.19 2.33
CA GLU A 149 -11.13 -10.69 1.09
C GLU A 149 -12.66 -10.82 1.21
N LEU A 150 -13.38 -9.74 0.90
CA LEU A 150 -14.84 -9.72 0.74
C LEU A 150 -15.21 -10.02 -0.71
#